data_AF-A0A948Q1Q3-F1
#
_entry.id   AF-A0A948Q1Q3-F1
#
_cell.length_a   1.000
_cell.length_b   1.000
_cell.length_c   1.000
_cell.angle_alpha   90.00
_cell.angle_beta   90.00
_cell.angle_gamma   90.00
#
_symmetry.space_group_name_H-M   'P 1'
#
loop_
_entity.id
_entity.type
_entity.pdbx_description
1 polymer ?
#
loop_
_entity_poly.entity_id
_entity_poly.type
_entity_poly.pdbx_seq_one_letter_code
_entity_poly.pdbx_strand_id
1 'polypeptide(L)'
;VAYLLLFPFSALFWWFFEYLNRFVQNWQYVGAHFGPLEYFLYATLSFSTVLPAFTGTREWILTFSWPQRKFRSFMPLGVARPKLVASAVLLFAGFGLAAIGVWPNHLFPLLWVSPLLVIVSLQALSGEHHLFSDLPHRDWQIVLASALAALLCGFFWEMWNVYSLARWVYHVPFVHRFQIFEMPLLGYAGYLPFGLACAVLADIVLKKDKGSGMRRPHSRGQKVEKAAMF
;
A
#
# COMPACT_ATOMS: atom_id res chain seq x y z
N VAL A 1 -9.43 18.99 4.00
CA VAL A 1 -10.27 18.01 4.76
C VAL A 1 -9.91 16.58 4.38
N ALA A 2 -9.83 16.22 3.08
CA ALA A 2 -9.35 14.92 2.57
C ALA A 2 -8.18 14.29 3.34
N TYR A 3 -7.08 15.04 3.54
CA TYR A 3 -5.86 14.49 4.13
C TYR A 3 -6.06 14.03 5.58
N LEU A 4 -6.92 14.72 6.35
CA LEU A 4 -7.21 14.35 7.73
C LEU A 4 -7.95 13.01 7.82
N LEU A 5 -8.66 12.59 6.77
CA LEU A 5 -9.28 11.27 6.71
C LEU A 5 -8.26 10.14 6.64
N LEU A 6 -7.00 10.42 6.24
CA LEU A 6 -5.96 9.39 6.24
C LEU A 6 -5.70 8.83 7.65
N PHE A 7 -5.84 9.63 8.72
CA PHE A 7 -5.56 9.19 10.08
C PHE A 7 -6.50 8.07 10.57
N PRO A 8 -7.84 8.24 10.57
CA PRO A 8 -8.74 7.16 10.99
C PRO A 8 -8.69 5.94 10.07
N PHE A 9 -8.54 6.14 8.75
CA PHE A 9 -8.40 5.02 7.82
C PHE A 9 -7.06 4.29 7.98
N SER A 10 -6.00 4.99 8.37
CA SER A 10 -4.70 4.40 8.70
C SER A 10 -4.80 3.49 9.92
N ALA A 11 -5.50 3.95 10.96
CA ALA A 11 -5.72 3.12 12.15
C ALA A 11 -6.47 1.83 11.80
N LEU A 12 -7.59 1.94 11.07
CA LEU A 12 -8.36 0.77 10.62
C LEU A 12 -7.53 -0.19 9.76
N PHE A 13 -6.73 0.37 8.85
CA PHE A 13 -5.87 -0.39 7.96
C PHE A 13 -4.83 -1.20 8.73
N TRP A 14 -4.16 -0.61 9.72
CA TRP A 14 -3.18 -1.34 10.50
C TRP A 14 -3.83 -2.33 11.47
N TRP A 15 -4.98 -1.98 12.07
CA TRP A 15 -5.76 -2.93 12.88
C TRP A 15 -6.16 -4.19 12.10
N PHE A 16 -6.40 -4.07 10.80
CA PHE A 16 -6.62 -5.22 9.94
C PHE A 16 -5.37 -6.13 9.87
N PHE A 17 -4.17 -5.56 9.73
CA PHE A 17 -2.93 -6.34 9.79
C PHE A 17 -2.69 -6.96 11.17
N GLU A 18 -2.98 -6.24 12.26
CA GLU A 18 -2.95 -6.79 13.61
C GLU A 18 -3.90 -7.98 13.77
N TYR A 19 -5.11 -7.89 13.22
CA TYR A 19 -6.04 -9.01 13.21
C TYR A 19 -5.46 -10.22 12.48
N LEU A 20 -4.89 -10.03 11.28
CA LEU A 20 -4.23 -11.12 10.54
C LEU A 20 -3.00 -11.68 11.29
N ASN A 21 -2.26 -10.81 11.98
CA ASN A 21 -1.11 -11.19 12.78
C ASN A 21 -1.45 -12.12 13.94
N ARG A 22 -2.70 -12.13 14.42
CA ARG A 22 -3.15 -13.11 15.43
C ARG A 22 -3.05 -14.56 14.96
N PHE A 23 -3.07 -14.79 13.64
CA PHE A 23 -2.95 -16.13 13.05
C PHE A 23 -1.50 -16.50 12.76
N VAL A 24 -0.71 -15.57 12.24
CA VAL A 24 0.67 -15.86 11.80
C VAL A 24 1.73 -15.58 12.86
N GLN A 25 1.42 -14.73 13.85
CA GLN A 25 2.30 -14.31 14.94
C GLN A 25 3.69 -13.84 14.47
N ASN A 26 3.72 -13.10 13.36
CA ASN A 26 4.95 -12.59 12.76
C ASN A 26 5.63 -11.52 13.61
N TRP A 27 4.87 -10.75 14.38
CA TRP A 27 5.41 -9.76 15.31
C TRP A 27 4.64 -9.75 16.62
N GLN A 28 5.32 -9.36 17.69
CA GLN A 28 4.72 -9.13 19.01
C GLN A 28 5.33 -7.90 19.68
N TYR A 29 4.54 -7.24 20.53
CA TYR A 29 4.97 -6.08 21.30
C TYR A 29 5.54 -6.50 22.66
N VAL A 30 6.74 -6.01 23.00
CA VAL A 30 7.44 -6.29 24.26
C VAL A 30 7.87 -4.99 24.94
N GLY A 31 8.21 -5.06 26.23
CA GLY A 31 8.82 -3.97 26.99
C GLY A 31 7.87 -3.15 27.88
N ALA A 32 6.56 -3.15 27.59
CA ALA A 32 5.55 -2.53 28.45
C ALA A 32 4.30 -3.40 28.57
N HIS A 33 3.79 -3.55 29.80
CA HIS A 33 2.53 -4.24 30.07
C HIS A 33 1.40 -3.22 30.10
N PHE A 34 0.66 -3.11 29.01
CA PHE A 34 -0.52 -2.26 28.92
C PHE A 34 -1.78 -3.06 29.22
N GLY A 35 -2.76 -2.43 29.87
CA GLY A 35 -4.12 -2.97 29.91
C GLY A 35 -4.74 -3.00 28.51
N PRO A 36 -5.83 -3.77 28.28
CA PRO A 36 -6.45 -3.88 26.95
C PRO A 36 -6.88 -2.54 26.35
N LEU A 37 -7.45 -1.65 27.18
CA LEU A 37 -7.90 -0.33 26.75
C LEU A 37 -6.72 0.60 26.44
N GLU A 38 -5.69 0.60 27.29
CA GLU A 38 -4.48 1.40 27.09
C GLU A 38 -3.76 0.98 25.81
N TYR A 39 -3.59 -0.33 25.61
CA TYR A 39 -3.03 -0.87 24.38
C TYR A 39 -3.84 -0.40 23.18
N PHE A 40 -5.17 -0.54 23.22
CA PHE A 40 -6.03 -0.11 22.12
C PHE A 40 -5.85 1.38 21.80
N LEU A 41 -5.81 2.25 22.80
CA LEU A 41 -5.67 3.69 22.61
C LEU A 41 -4.29 4.08 22.06
N TYR A 42 -3.21 3.62 22.68
CA TYR A 42 -1.84 3.94 22.26
C TYR A 42 -1.48 3.33 20.90
N ALA A 43 -1.93 2.09 20.66
CA ALA A 43 -1.75 1.43 19.37
C ALA A 43 -2.55 2.16 18.28
N THR A 44 -3.83 2.48 18.52
CA THR A 44 -4.65 3.23 17.56
C THR A 44 -4.03 4.58 17.21
N LEU A 45 -3.49 5.29 18.20
CA LEU A 45 -2.79 6.56 17.96
C LEU A 45 -1.57 6.35 17.06
N SER A 46 -0.73 5.36 17.37
CA SER A 46 0.46 5.04 16.57
C SER A 46 0.08 4.62 15.14
N PHE A 47 -0.90 3.74 14.99
CA PHE A 47 -1.41 3.22 13.73
C PHE A 47 -2.04 4.30 12.84
N SER A 48 -2.59 5.35 13.45
CA SER A 48 -3.18 6.47 12.70
C SER A 48 -2.16 7.26 11.88
N THR A 49 -0.86 7.12 12.16
CA THR A 49 0.20 7.92 11.51
C THR A 49 0.79 7.29 10.24
N VAL A 50 0.50 6.01 9.99
CA VAL A 50 1.10 5.22 8.91
C VAL A 50 0.78 5.77 7.51
N LEU A 51 -0.49 5.90 7.14
CA LEU A 51 -0.88 6.43 5.81
C LEU A 51 -0.51 7.91 5.64
N PRO A 52 -0.70 8.81 6.63
CA PRO A 52 -0.22 10.18 6.52
C PRO A 52 1.29 10.27 6.28
N ALA A 53 2.10 9.58 7.07
CA ALA A 53 3.56 9.57 6.89
C ALA A 53 3.94 9.04 5.51
N PHE A 54 3.39 7.89 5.13
CA PHE A 54 3.60 7.28 3.81
C PHE A 54 3.24 8.24 2.67
N THR A 55 2.06 8.87 2.74
CA THR A 55 1.57 9.76 1.67
C THR A 55 2.46 10.99 1.55
N GLY A 56 2.84 11.61 2.67
CA GLY A 56 3.77 12.74 2.68
C GLY A 56 5.13 12.37 2.07
N THR A 57 5.67 11.22 2.44
CA THR A 57 6.94 10.71 1.87
C THR A 57 6.83 10.39 0.39
N ARG A 58 5.72 9.79 -0.06
CA ARG A 58 5.46 9.50 -1.47
C ARG A 58 5.41 10.78 -2.30
N GLU A 59 4.64 11.77 -1.87
CA GLU A 59 4.55 13.06 -2.57
C GLU A 59 5.90 13.77 -2.60
N TRP A 60 6.65 13.75 -1.50
CA TRP A 60 8.02 14.27 -1.47
C TRP A 60 8.93 13.59 -2.49
N ILE A 61 8.91 12.25 -2.59
CA ILE A 61 9.68 11.50 -3.60
C ILE A 61 9.28 11.89 -5.02
N LEU A 62 7.98 12.12 -5.26
CA LEU A 62 7.45 12.51 -6.56
C LEU A 62 7.84 13.94 -6.98
N THR A 63 8.26 14.80 -6.04
CA THR A 63 8.78 16.15 -6.37
C THR A 63 10.11 16.12 -7.11
N PHE A 64 10.89 15.06 -6.96
CA PHE A 64 12.16 14.94 -7.66
C PHE A 64 11.97 14.55 -9.13
N SER A 65 12.84 15.03 -10.01
CA SER A 65 12.77 14.78 -11.46
C SER A 65 13.38 13.45 -11.91
N TRP A 66 14.19 12.81 -11.07
CA TRP A 66 14.83 11.52 -11.35
C TRP A 66 13.86 10.34 -11.57
N PRO A 67 12.68 10.23 -10.90
CA PRO A 67 11.80 9.09 -11.10
C PRO A 67 11.05 9.22 -12.44
N GLN A 68 10.75 10.45 -12.85
CA GLN A 68 10.07 10.77 -14.09
C GLN A 68 10.90 10.42 -15.33
N ARG A 69 12.24 10.58 -15.24
CA ARG A 69 13.15 10.36 -16.39
C ARG A 69 13.58 8.91 -16.56
N LYS A 70 13.77 8.16 -15.46
CA LYS A 70 14.35 6.80 -15.51
C LYS A 70 13.31 5.68 -15.58
N PHE A 71 12.07 5.93 -15.13
CA PHE A 71 11.07 4.86 -14.95
C PHE A 71 9.90 4.89 -15.95
N ARG A 72 9.85 5.88 -16.85
CA ARG A 72 8.92 5.93 -17.98
C ARG A 72 9.22 4.93 -19.10
N SER A 73 10.32 4.18 -19.01
CA SER A 73 10.81 3.28 -20.05
C SER A 73 10.77 1.80 -19.68
N PHE A 74 10.23 1.43 -18.50
CA PHE A 74 10.14 0.03 -18.11
C PHE A 74 9.13 -0.75 -18.97
N MET A 75 9.27 -2.09 -19.00
CA MET A 75 8.49 -2.95 -19.89
C MET A 75 6.98 -2.72 -19.73
N PRO A 76 6.22 -2.63 -20.84
CA PRO A 76 4.77 -2.57 -20.77
C PRO A 76 4.23 -3.93 -20.29
N LEU A 77 3.48 -3.93 -19.20
CA LEU A 77 2.75 -5.10 -18.72
C LEU A 77 1.30 -5.02 -19.20
N GLY A 78 1.04 -5.58 -20.37
CA GLY A 78 -0.31 -5.74 -20.92
C GLY A 78 -0.90 -7.10 -20.52
N VAL A 79 -2.11 -7.10 -19.95
CA VAL A 79 -2.83 -8.34 -19.62
C VAL A 79 -3.91 -8.57 -20.68
N ALA A 80 -3.81 -9.67 -21.43
CA ALA A 80 -4.73 -9.97 -22.55
C ALA A 80 -6.18 -10.24 -22.11
N ARG A 81 -6.41 -10.70 -20.87
CA ARG A 81 -7.73 -10.99 -20.30
C ARG A 81 -7.85 -10.43 -18.87
N PRO A 82 -7.96 -9.11 -18.70
CA PRO A 82 -7.82 -8.46 -17.40
C PRO A 82 -8.85 -8.95 -16.38
N LYS A 83 -10.12 -9.15 -16.79
CA LYS A 83 -11.17 -9.64 -15.89
C LYS A 83 -10.95 -11.09 -15.44
N LEU A 84 -10.56 -11.99 -16.35
CA LEU A 84 -10.28 -13.38 -16.00
C LEU A 84 -9.10 -13.50 -15.04
N VAL A 85 -8.02 -12.74 -15.33
CA VAL A 85 -6.84 -12.70 -14.46
C VAL A 85 -7.19 -12.10 -13.10
N ALA A 86 -7.94 -11.01 -13.06
CA ALA A 86 -8.40 -10.41 -11.80
C ALA A 86 -9.26 -11.38 -10.97
N SER A 87 -10.18 -12.12 -11.59
CA SER A 87 -10.96 -13.15 -10.88
C SER A 87 -10.07 -14.27 -10.32
N ALA A 88 -9.12 -14.77 -11.10
CA ALA A 88 -8.20 -15.82 -10.65
C ALA A 88 -7.31 -15.33 -9.49
N VAL A 89 -6.77 -14.12 -9.59
CA VAL A 89 -5.95 -13.49 -8.55
C VAL A 89 -6.77 -13.23 -7.29
N LEU A 90 -8.02 -12.78 -7.42
CA LEU A 90 -8.91 -12.56 -6.29
C LEU A 90 -9.21 -13.86 -5.55
N LEU A 91 -9.52 -14.95 -6.27
CA LEU A 91 -9.74 -16.26 -5.68
C LEU A 91 -8.49 -16.78 -4.98
N PHE A 92 -7.32 -16.65 -5.62
CA PHE A 92 -6.04 -17.05 -5.03
C PHE A 92 -5.72 -16.25 -3.76
N ALA A 93 -5.86 -14.93 -3.79
CA ALA A 93 -5.61 -14.07 -2.64
C ALA A 93 -6.59 -14.33 -1.49
N GLY A 94 -7.88 -14.53 -1.81
CA GLY A 94 -8.91 -14.88 -0.83
C GLY A 94 -8.66 -16.24 -0.19
N PHE A 95 -8.36 -17.27 -1.00
CA PHE A 95 -7.98 -18.59 -0.49
C PHE A 95 -6.69 -18.52 0.33
N GLY A 96 -5.71 -17.76 -0.12
CA GLY A 96 -4.46 -17.50 0.59
C GLY A 96 -4.69 -16.95 1.99
N LEU A 97 -5.52 -15.91 2.11
CA LEU A 97 -5.91 -15.33 3.40
C LEU A 97 -6.68 -16.31 4.29
N ALA A 98 -7.53 -17.16 3.73
CA ALA A 98 -8.19 -18.20 4.52
C ALA A 98 -7.19 -19.27 5.00
N ALA A 99 -6.24 -19.64 4.15
CA ALA A 99 -5.26 -20.69 4.42
C ALA A 99 -4.16 -20.27 5.42
N ILE A 100 -3.91 -18.96 5.64
CA ILE A 100 -2.94 -18.51 6.65
C ILE A 100 -3.28 -19.02 8.06
N GLY A 101 -4.55 -19.24 8.36
CA GLY A 101 -4.98 -19.80 9.64
C GLY A 101 -4.64 -21.29 9.80
N VAL A 102 -4.40 -22.01 8.71
CA VAL A 102 -4.07 -23.45 8.70
C VAL A 102 -2.55 -23.66 8.63
N TRP A 103 -1.86 -22.91 7.76
CA TRP A 103 -0.40 -23.00 7.58
C TRP A 103 0.31 -21.64 7.74
N PRO A 104 0.31 -21.07 8.96
CA PRO A 104 0.85 -19.73 9.20
C PRO A 104 2.33 -19.61 8.83
N ASN A 105 3.14 -20.62 9.17
CA ASN A 105 4.60 -20.58 8.99
C ASN A 105 5.07 -20.51 7.53
N HIS A 106 4.24 -20.91 6.57
CA HIS A 106 4.58 -20.89 5.14
C HIS A 106 3.82 -19.81 4.37
N LEU A 107 2.58 -19.53 4.78
CA LEU A 107 1.69 -18.60 4.08
C LEU A 107 1.74 -17.19 4.64
N PHE A 108 2.56 -16.91 5.66
CA PHE A 108 2.74 -15.57 6.20
C PHE A 108 3.06 -14.47 5.15
N PRO A 109 3.74 -14.72 4.01
CA PRO A 109 3.94 -13.65 3.01
C PRO A 109 2.63 -13.18 2.38
N LEU A 110 1.61 -14.05 2.33
CA LEU A 110 0.30 -13.72 1.78
C LEU A 110 -0.45 -12.69 2.63
N LEU A 111 -0.12 -12.56 3.92
CA LEU A 111 -0.65 -11.48 4.77
C LEU A 111 -0.31 -10.11 4.20
N TRP A 112 0.88 -9.93 3.63
CA TRP A 112 1.34 -8.64 3.10
C TRP A 112 0.86 -8.38 1.67
N VAL A 113 0.77 -9.42 0.85
CA VAL A 113 0.48 -9.30 -0.59
C VAL A 113 -1.02 -9.39 -0.88
N SER A 114 -1.75 -10.27 -0.21
CA SER A 114 -3.16 -10.55 -0.54
C SER A 114 -4.09 -9.35 -0.37
N PRO A 115 -3.97 -8.49 0.66
CA PRO A 115 -4.85 -7.33 0.79
C PRO A 115 -4.76 -6.39 -0.43
N LEU A 116 -3.55 -6.13 -0.92
CA LEU A 116 -3.32 -5.38 -2.15
C LEU A 116 -4.01 -6.06 -3.35
N LEU A 117 -3.75 -7.36 -3.54
CA LEU A 117 -4.28 -8.12 -4.67
C LEU A 117 -5.80 -8.16 -4.68
N VAL A 118 -6.44 -8.32 -3.50
CA VAL A 118 -7.90 -8.29 -3.36
C VAL A 118 -8.45 -6.94 -3.82
N ILE A 119 -7.93 -5.84 -3.30
CA ILE A 119 -8.46 -4.50 -3.62
C ILE A 119 -8.27 -4.18 -5.10
N VAL A 120 -7.07 -4.43 -5.64
CA VAL A 120 -6.76 -4.19 -7.06
C VAL A 120 -7.63 -5.06 -7.97
N SER A 121 -7.82 -6.34 -7.63
CA SER A 121 -8.65 -7.25 -8.44
C SER A 121 -10.10 -6.82 -8.45
N LEU A 122 -10.63 -6.35 -7.31
CA LEU A 122 -11.98 -5.80 -7.23
C LEU A 122 -12.13 -4.55 -8.12
N GLN A 123 -11.16 -3.62 -8.07
CA GLN A 123 -11.18 -2.43 -8.96
C GLN A 123 -11.13 -2.84 -10.44
N ALA A 124 -10.28 -3.79 -10.81
CA ALA A 124 -10.17 -4.30 -12.17
C ALA A 124 -11.46 -4.98 -12.66
N LEU A 125 -12.15 -5.72 -11.79
CA LEU A 125 -13.44 -6.35 -12.10
C LEU A 125 -14.57 -5.32 -12.27
N SER A 126 -14.56 -4.27 -11.44
CA SER A 126 -15.48 -3.13 -11.54
C SER A 126 -15.20 -2.21 -12.74
N GLY A 127 -14.07 -2.40 -13.43
CA GLY A 127 -13.65 -1.54 -14.53
C GLY A 127 -13.17 -0.16 -14.08
N GLU A 128 -12.82 -0.01 -12.80
CA GLU A 128 -12.28 1.23 -12.24
C GLU A 128 -10.78 1.36 -12.53
N HIS A 129 -10.29 2.60 -12.54
CA HIS A 129 -8.85 2.87 -12.65
C HIS A 129 -8.15 2.47 -11.34
N HIS A 130 -7.17 1.57 -11.46
CA HIS A 130 -6.39 0.99 -10.37
C HIS A 130 -4.90 1.30 -10.52
N LEU A 131 -4.11 1.02 -9.48
CA LEU A 131 -2.68 1.34 -9.42
C LEU A 131 -1.88 0.86 -10.64
N PHE A 132 -2.22 -0.31 -11.18
CA PHE A 132 -1.56 -0.90 -12.34
C PHE A 132 -2.14 -0.51 -13.70
N SER A 133 -3.18 0.34 -13.75
CA SER A 133 -3.83 0.71 -15.01
C SER A 133 -2.94 1.53 -15.94
N ASP A 134 -1.93 2.21 -15.39
CA ASP A 134 -0.99 3.05 -16.15
C ASP A 134 0.29 2.29 -16.57
N LEU A 135 0.47 1.04 -16.13
CA LEU A 135 1.59 0.18 -16.52
C LEU A 135 1.67 -0.12 -18.03
N PRO A 136 0.56 -0.31 -18.76
CA PRO A 136 0.58 -0.44 -20.22
C PRO A 136 1.16 0.81 -20.91
N HIS A 137 1.09 1.99 -20.27
CA HIS A 137 1.68 3.24 -20.74
C HIS A 137 3.11 3.46 -20.25
N ARG A 138 3.74 2.44 -19.65
CA ARG A 138 5.10 2.45 -19.08
C ARG A 138 5.29 3.43 -17.91
N ASP A 139 4.21 3.88 -17.28
CA ASP A 139 4.31 4.78 -16.13
C ASP A 139 4.41 3.99 -14.83
N TRP A 140 5.64 3.61 -14.46
CA TRP A 140 5.95 2.93 -13.20
C TRP A 140 6.17 3.90 -12.03
N GLN A 141 6.02 5.21 -12.27
CA GLN A 141 6.43 6.23 -11.32
C GLN A 141 5.72 6.09 -9.98
N ILE A 142 4.38 5.92 -9.99
CA ILE A 142 3.57 5.82 -8.77
C ILE A 142 3.88 4.54 -8.00
N VAL A 143 4.00 3.41 -8.71
CA VAL A 143 4.32 2.10 -8.12
C VAL A 143 5.67 2.15 -7.41
N LEU A 144 6.71 2.63 -8.09
CA LEU A 144 8.06 2.70 -7.53
C LEU A 144 8.18 3.76 -6.43
N ALA A 145 7.56 4.94 -6.61
CA ALA A 145 7.56 5.96 -5.56
C ALA A 145 6.86 5.45 -4.29
N SER A 146 5.80 4.66 -4.44
CA SER A 146 5.08 4.04 -3.32
C SER A 146 5.92 2.96 -2.64
N ALA A 147 6.59 2.09 -3.40
CA ALA A 147 7.50 1.10 -2.84
C ALA A 147 8.69 1.76 -2.09
N LEU A 148 9.27 2.81 -2.66
CA LEU A 148 10.37 3.56 -2.04
C LEU A 148 9.91 4.35 -0.81
N ALA A 149 8.72 4.96 -0.85
CA ALA A 149 8.16 5.66 0.30
C ALA A 149 7.97 4.71 1.48
N ALA A 150 7.39 3.53 1.23
CA ALA A 150 7.22 2.52 2.27
C ALA A 150 8.54 1.96 2.80
N LEU A 151 9.55 1.76 1.94
CA LEU A 151 10.89 1.37 2.39
C LEU A 151 11.54 2.44 3.27
N LEU A 152 11.42 3.71 2.89
CA LEU A 152 11.98 4.82 3.67
C LEU A 152 11.27 4.97 5.02
N CYS A 153 9.92 4.94 5.01
CA CYS A 153 9.14 4.93 6.24
C CYS A 153 9.49 3.72 7.11
N GLY A 154 9.56 2.53 6.52
CA GLY A 154 9.94 1.28 7.19
C GLY A 154 11.30 1.38 7.85
N PHE A 155 12.31 1.90 7.14
CA PHE A 155 13.64 2.12 7.70
C PHE A 155 13.60 3.00 8.96
N PHE A 156 12.88 4.12 8.93
CA PHE A 156 12.76 5.00 10.09
C PHE A 156 11.92 4.40 11.22
N TRP A 157 10.84 3.67 10.90
CA TRP A 157 10.06 2.94 11.90
C TRP A 157 10.91 1.91 12.63
N GLU A 158 11.71 1.12 11.91
CA GLU A 158 12.64 0.16 12.51
C GLU A 158 13.72 0.84 13.36
N MET A 159 14.25 1.98 12.90
CA MET A 159 15.21 2.77 13.68
C MET A 159 14.61 3.27 15.00
N TRP A 160 13.38 3.80 14.98
CA TRP A 160 12.70 4.28 16.19
C TRP A 160 12.26 3.14 17.11
N ASN A 161 11.90 1.99 16.54
CA ASN A 161 11.50 0.80 17.29
C ASN A 161 12.60 0.32 18.24
N VAL A 162 13.86 0.33 17.80
CA VAL A 162 15.02 -0.08 18.63
C VAL A 162 15.13 0.74 19.92
N TYR A 163 14.76 2.01 19.87
CA TYR A 163 14.84 2.94 21.01
C TYR A 163 13.51 3.11 21.76
N SER A 164 12.46 2.38 21.38
CA SER A 164 11.15 2.50 22.01
C SER A 164 11.06 1.68 23.30
N LEU A 165 10.35 2.22 24.29
CA LEU A 165 9.98 1.49 25.52
C LEU A 165 9.13 0.25 25.20
N ALA A 166 8.13 0.44 24.35
CA ALA A 166 7.32 -0.63 23.79
C ALA A 166 7.74 -0.84 22.35
N ARG A 167 8.40 -1.96 22.08
CA ARG A 167 8.97 -2.27 20.76
C ARG A 167 8.34 -3.52 20.18
N TRP A 168 8.21 -3.57 18.87
CA TRP A 168 7.82 -4.80 18.16
C TRP A 168 9.06 -5.65 17.88
N VAL A 169 8.95 -6.95 18.15
CA VAL A 169 9.99 -7.94 17.84
C VAL A 169 9.44 -8.92 16.82
N TYR A 170 10.25 -9.23 15.82
CA TYR A 170 9.88 -10.07 14.69
C TYR A 170 10.18 -11.55 14.95
N HIS A 171 9.17 -12.39 14.75
CA HIS A 171 9.25 -13.85 14.75
C HIS A 171 8.93 -14.38 13.35
N VAL A 172 9.75 -14.02 12.37
CA VAL A 172 9.53 -14.47 10.99
C VAL A 172 10.22 -15.82 10.76
N PRO A 173 9.48 -16.89 10.43
CA PRO A 173 10.05 -18.20 10.20
C PRO A 173 11.06 -18.20 9.04
N PHE A 174 12.13 -18.99 9.16
CA PHE A 174 13.12 -19.30 8.11
C PHE A 174 13.99 -18.14 7.58
N VAL A 175 13.68 -16.89 7.86
CA VAL A 175 14.36 -15.71 7.27
C VAL A 175 15.07 -14.82 8.30
N HIS A 176 15.26 -15.30 9.53
CA HIS A 176 15.90 -14.54 10.61
C HIS A 176 17.43 -14.48 10.45
N ARG A 177 17.91 -13.85 9.37
CA ARG A 177 19.33 -13.66 9.06
C ARG A 177 19.58 -12.26 8.48
N PHE A 178 20.75 -11.69 8.77
CA PHE A 178 21.16 -10.33 8.36
C PHE A 178 20.17 -9.26 8.83
N GLN A 179 20.07 -9.05 10.14
CA GLN A 179 19.19 -8.04 10.70
C GLN A 179 19.75 -6.64 10.48
N ILE A 180 18.87 -5.73 10.04
CA ILE A 180 19.10 -4.29 10.08
C ILE A 180 18.09 -3.78 11.10
N PHE A 181 18.58 -3.25 12.21
CA PHE A 181 17.76 -3.02 13.42
C PHE A 181 17.11 -4.32 13.90
N GLU A 182 15.80 -4.34 14.20
CA GLU A 182 15.07 -5.54 14.67
C GLU A 182 14.59 -6.42 13.49
N MET A 183 14.57 -5.89 12.26
CA MET A 183 14.02 -6.59 11.09
C MET A 183 15.10 -7.33 10.28
N PRO A 184 14.87 -8.59 9.87
CA PRO A 184 15.73 -9.25 8.89
C PRO A 184 15.70 -8.54 7.53
N LEU A 185 16.81 -8.54 6.79
CA LEU A 185 16.90 -7.90 5.47
C LEU A 185 15.79 -8.35 4.52
N LEU A 186 15.44 -9.64 4.51
CA LEU A 186 14.35 -10.18 3.70
C LEU A 186 12.97 -9.65 4.15
N GLY A 187 12.83 -9.27 5.41
CA GLY A 187 11.63 -8.63 5.94
C GLY A 187 11.33 -7.30 5.23
N TYR A 188 12.36 -6.54 4.84
CA TYR A 188 12.16 -5.27 4.15
C TYR A 188 11.47 -5.44 2.78
N ALA A 189 11.55 -6.62 2.16
CA ALA A 189 10.80 -6.91 0.95
C ALA A 189 9.28 -6.82 1.16
N GLY A 190 8.79 -7.01 2.38
CA GLY A 190 7.39 -6.82 2.77
C GLY A 190 6.91 -5.37 2.66
N TYR A 191 7.80 -4.37 2.81
CA TYR A 191 7.42 -2.96 2.62
C TYR A 191 7.07 -2.64 1.15
N LEU A 192 7.55 -3.43 0.19
CA LEU A 192 7.24 -3.23 -1.23
C LEU A 192 5.75 -3.40 -1.51
N PRO A 193 5.11 -4.58 -1.29
CA PRO A 193 3.67 -4.73 -1.48
C PRO A 193 2.87 -3.90 -0.48
N PHE A 194 3.39 -3.69 0.74
CA PHE A 194 2.74 -2.82 1.72
C PHE A 194 2.60 -1.38 1.22
N GLY A 195 3.64 -0.81 0.62
CA GLY A 195 3.60 0.54 0.05
C GLY A 195 2.57 0.67 -1.07
N LEU A 196 2.43 -0.35 -1.90
CA LEU A 196 1.38 -0.38 -2.92
C LEU A 196 -0.02 -0.47 -2.29
N ALA A 197 -0.19 -1.25 -1.22
CA ALA A 197 -1.46 -1.32 -0.49
C ALA A 197 -1.82 0.05 0.12
N CYS A 198 -0.86 0.73 0.74
CA CYS A 198 -1.01 2.10 1.25
C CYS A 198 -1.41 3.06 0.13
N ALA A 199 -0.78 2.96 -1.04
CA ALA A 199 -1.08 3.80 -2.19
C ALA A 199 -2.54 3.65 -2.64
N VAL A 200 -3.00 2.41 -2.82
CA VAL A 200 -4.36 2.12 -3.24
C VAL A 200 -5.37 2.64 -2.22
N LEU A 201 -5.13 2.42 -0.93
CA LEU A 201 -6.03 2.88 0.12
C LEU A 201 -6.06 4.41 0.22
N ALA A 202 -4.89 5.07 0.18
CA ALA A 202 -4.81 6.52 0.18
C ALA A 202 -5.55 7.11 -1.03
N ASP A 203 -5.40 6.51 -2.21
CA ASP A 203 -6.08 6.98 -3.41
C ASP A 203 -7.61 6.81 -3.30
N ILE A 204 -8.11 5.72 -2.71
CA ILE A 204 -9.55 5.54 -2.43
C ILE A 204 -10.07 6.65 -1.50
N VAL A 205 -9.37 6.90 -0.40
CA VAL A 205 -9.76 7.90 0.61
C VAL A 205 -9.75 9.31 0.01
N LEU A 206 -8.72 9.64 -0.76
CA LEU A 206 -8.53 10.97 -1.35
C LEU A 206 -9.39 11.20 -2.61
N LYS A 207 -9.69 10.16 -3.41
CA LYS A 207 -10.62 10.25 -4.56
C LYS A 207 -12.05 10.54 -4.10
N LYS A 208 -12.48 9.96 -2.97
CA LYS A 208 -13.83 10.15 -2.42
C LYS A 208 -14.12 11.61 -2.05
N ASP A 209 -13.09 12.37 -1.66
CA ASP A 209 -13.19 13.81 -1.39
C ASP A 209 -13.24 14.67 -2.66
N LYS A 210 -12.65 14.20 -3.78
CA LYS A 210 -12.73 14.90 -5.08
C LYS A 210 -14.07 14.66 -5.79
N GLY A 211 -14.71 13.51 -5.55
CA GLY A 211 -16.03 13.15 -6.08
C GLY A 211 -17.19 13.97 -5.52
N SER A 212 -17.02 14.61 -4.36
CA SER A 212 -17.99 15.53 -3.76
C SER A 212 -17.80 17.00 -4.18
N GLY A 213 -16.71 17.35 -4.88
CA GLY A 213 -16.31 18.73 -5.13
C GLY A 213 -16.14 19.19 -6.58
N MET A 214 -16.13 18.31 -7.61
CA MET A 214 -15.88 18.79 -8.98
C MET A 214 -16.43 17.88 -10.08
N ARG A 215 -17.62 18.21 -10.61
CA ARG A 215 -17.95 17.93 -12.01
C ARG A 215 -17.00 18.79 -12.86
N ARG A 216 -16.02 18.17 -13.55
CA ARG A 216 -15.23 18.88 -14.55
C ARG A 216 -16.13 19.26 -15.74
N PRO A 217 -16.05 20.50 -16.26
CA PRO A 217 -16.80 20.88 -17.45
C PRO A 217 -16.23 20.14 -18.67
N HIS A 218 -17.14 19.53 -19.42
CA HIS A 218 -16.89 18.89 -20.70
C HIS A 218 -16.37 19.95 -21.69
N SER A 219 -15.10 19.91 -22.05
CA SER A 219 -14.55 20.77 -23.11
C SER A 219 -15.08 20.28 -24.46
N ARG A 220 -16.19 20.88 -24.90
CA ARG A 220 -16.68 20.81 -26.28
C ARG A 220 -15.58 21.38 -27.18
N GLY A 221 -14.98 20.52 -28.00
CA GLY A 221 -13.96 20.92 -28.97
C GLY A 221 -14.49 22.01 -29.91
N GLN A 222 -13.72 23.08 -30.03
CA GLN A 222 -13.86 24.08 -31.09
C GLN A 222 -13.74 23.39 -32.45
N LYS A 223 -14.86 23.29 -33.17
CA LYS A 223 -14.85 23.41 -34.63
C LYS A 223 -14.92 24.90 -34.94
N VAL A 224 -13.82 25.47 -35.42
CA VAL A 224 -13.87 26.72 -36.17
C VAL A 224 -13.22 26.44 -37.52
N GLU A 225 -14.01 26.76 -38.54
CA GLU A 225 -13.81 26.54 -39.97
C GLU A 225 -12.47 27.09 -40.47
N LYS A 226 -11.77 26.29 -41.27
CA LYS A 226 -10.89 26.84 -42.32
C LYS A 226 -11.76 27.08 -43.55
N ALA A 227 -12.25 28.29 -43.71
CA ALA A 227 -12.77 28.80 -44.97
C ALA A 227 -11.59 29.35 -45.80
N ALA A 228 -11.51 28.85 -47.03
CA ALA A 228 -10.99 29.45 -48.26
C ALA A 228 -9.91 30.55 -48.19
N MET A 229 -8.71 30.22 -48.69
CA MET A 229 -7.98 31.11 -49.60
C MET A 229 -7.02 30.29 -50.46
N PHE A 230 -7.05 30.57 -51.77
CA PHE A 230 -6.37 29.95 -52.92
C PHE A 230 -7.05 28.72 -53.53
#